data_AF-A0A2V9Y908-F1
#
_entry.id   AF-A0A2V9Y908-F1
#
_cell.length_a   1.000
_cell.length_b   1.000
_cell.length_c   1.000
_cell.angle_alpha   90.00
_cell.angle_beta   90.00
_cell.angle_gamma   90.00
#
_symmetry.space_group_name_H-M   'P 1'
#
loop_
_entity.id
_entity.type
_entity.pdbx_description
1 polymer ?
#
loop_
_entity_poly.entity_id
_entity_poly.type
_entity_poly.pdbx_seq_one_letter_code
_entity_poly.pdbx_strand_id
1 'polypeptide(L)'
;MRVVRVFVIALLVAGVANAQKQKLKVYISADMEGIGGVITDVQADPKGHEYEKFRRLMTEEVNAAIAGAYDAGATEVLVNDGHGDSQNIDLELLDKRTRLVRAYPGPLLMMDGIDPSFDAVVFVGYHAGE
;
A
#
# COMPACT_ATOMS: atom_id res chain seq x y z
N MET A 1 50.70 -4.65 -22.42
CA MET A 1 50.02 -4.78 -21.11
C MET A 1 49.00 -3.68 -20.76
N ARG A 2 48.58 -2.79 -21.69
CA ARG A 2 47.58 -1.73 -21.39
C ARG A 2 46.14 -2.02 -21.89
N VAL A 3 45.97 -2.96 -22.81
CA VAL A 3 44.67 -3.20 -23.48
C VAL A 3 43.72 -4.07 -22.64
N VAL A 4 44.26 -4.93 -21.77
CA VAL A 4 43.46 -5.83 -20.91
C VAL A 4 42.76 -5.07 -19.76
N ARG A 5 43.30 -3.94 -19.30
CA ARG A 5 42.73 -3.16 -18.18
C ARG A 5 41.49 -2.36 -18.55
N VAL A 6 41.32 -1.94 -19.80
CA VAL A 6 40.19 -1.12 -20.23
C VAL A 6 38.90 -1.95 -20.33
N PHE A 7 39.00 -3.21 -20.77
CA PHE A 7 37.86 -4.12 -20.85
C PHE A 7 37.30 -4.54 -19.49
N VAL A 8 38.16 -4.70 -18.47
CA VAL A 8 37.74 -5.07 -17.11
C VAL A 8 36.96 -3.94 -16.43
N ILE A 9 37.33 -2.67 -16.68
CA ILE A 9 36.63 -1.51 -16.12
C ILE A 9 35.25 -1.32 -16.76
N ALA A 10 35.11 -1.54 -18.08
CA ALA A 10 33.82 -1.42 -18.77
C ALA A 10 32.79 -2.48 -18.33
N LEU A 11 33.24 -3.72 -18.05
CA LEU A 11 32.39 -4.81 -17.54
C LEU A 11 31.94 -4.57 -16.09
N LEU A 12 32.79 -3.95 -15.26
CA LEU A 12 32.41 -3.59 -13.88
C LEU A 12 31.32 -2.51 -13.86
N VAL A 13 31.41 -1.48 -14.69
CA VAL A 13 30.40 -0.40 -14.74
C VAL A 13 29.05 -0.91 -15.27
N ALA A 14 29.04 -1.84 -16.22
CA ALA A 14 27.81 -2.45 -16.73
C ALA A 14 27.12 -3.38 -15.70
N GLY A 15 27.89 -4.07 -14.86
CA GLY A 15 27.35 -4.92 -13.79
C GLY A 15 26.64 -4.15 -12.67
N VAL A 16 27.07 -2.92 -12.38
CA VAL A 16 26.40 -2.05 -11.38
C VAL A 16 25.15 -1.37 -11.97
N ALA A 17 25.14 -1.10 -13.28
CA ALA A 17 24.00 -0.47 -13.96
C ALA A 17 22.82 -1.44 -14.19
N ASN A 18 23.08 -2.75 -14.25
CA ASN A 18 22.09 -3.80 -14.50
C ASN A 18 21.65 -4.57 -13.24
N ALA A 19 22.06 -4.14 -12.05
CA ALA A 19 21.28 -4.36 -10.83
C ALA A 19 20.02 -3.49 -10.93
N GLN A 20 19.16 -3.85 -11.88
CA GLN A 20 17.84 -3.32 -12.11
C GLN A 20 17.21 -3.01 -10.74
N LYS A 21 16.92 -1.72 -10.45
CA LYS A 21 16.18 -1.31 -9.25
C LYS A 21 15.11 -2.37 -9.01
N GLN A 22 15.26 -3.17 -7.96
CA GLN A 22 14.27 -4.20 -7.64
C GLN A 22 12.92 -3.50 -7.61
N LYS A 23 11.97 -4.00 -8.40
CA LYS A 23 10.64 -3.41 -8.48
C LYS A 23 9.90 -3.77 -7.20
N LEU A 24 10.20 -3.05 -6.13
CA LEU A 24 9.61 -3.27 -4.82
C LEU A 24 8.11 -2.98 -4.92
N LYS A 25 7.30 -4.02 -4.76
CA LYS A 25 5.85 -3.97 -4.84
C LYS A 25 5.27 -4.15 -3.44
N VAL A 26 4.59 -3.13 -2.94
CA VAL A 26 4.00 -3.12 -1.59
C VAL A 26 2.48 -3.26 -1.68
N TYR A 27 1.93 -4.15 -0.87
CA TYR A 27 0.50 -4.29 -0.67
C TYR A 27 0.11 -3.57 0.63
N ILE A 28 -0.96 -2.80 0.60
CA ILE A 28 -1.56 -2.18 1.79
C ILE A 28 -2.97 -2.72 1.93
N SER A 29 -3.24 -3.45 3.01
CA SER A 29 -4.61 -3.74 3.44
C SER A 29 -5.05 -2.68 4.44
N ALA A 30 -6.17 -2.02 4.16
CA ALA A 30 -6.71 -0.97 5.00
C ALA A 30 -8.02 -1.42 5.66
N ASP A 31 -8.07 -1.28 6.97
CA ASP A 31 -9.26 -1.46 7.80
C ASP A 31 -9.58 -0.15 8.55
N MET A 32 -10.72 -0.07 9.24
CA MET A 32 -11.21 1.22 9.75
C MET A 32 -11.23 1.32 11.28
N GLU A 33 -11.46 0.23 11.99
CA GLU A 33 -11.66 0.21 13.45
C GLU A 33 -10.42 0.66 14.22
N GLY A 34 -9.23 0.41 13.68
CA GLY A 34 -7.94 0.78 14.27
C GLY A 34 -7.37 2.11 13.78
N ILE A 35 -8.09 2.87 12.95
CA ILE A 35 -7.64 4.17 12.46
C ILE A 35 -7.51 5.17 13.62
N GLY A 36 -6.51 6.05 13.54
CA GLY A 36 -6.23 7.04 14.58
C GLY A 36 -7.46 7.85 15.00
N GLY A 37 -7.86 7.70 16.27
CA GLY A 37 -8.97 8.44 16.87
C GLY A 37 -10.33 7.74 16.77
N VAL A 38 -10.43 6.58 16.12
CA VAL A 38 -11.60 5.71 16.22
C VAL A 38 -11.66 5.15 17.65
N ILE A 39 -12.81 5.30 18.28
CA ILE A 39 -13.09 4.91 19.67
C ILE A 39 -14.36 4.07 19.79
N THR A 40 -15.25 4.13 18.80
CA THR A 40 -16.52 3.39 18.77
C THR A 40 -16.83 2.93 17.35
N ASP A 41 -17.57 1.83 17.23
CA ASP A 41 -18.12 1.28 15.98
C ASP A 41 -18.88 2.31 15.13
N VAL A 42 -19.55 3.28 15.75
CA VAL A 42 -20.26 4.38 15.07
C VAL A 42 -19.36 5.17 14.09
N GLN A 43 -18.05 5.19 14.32
CA GLN A 43 -17.13 5.90 13.45
C GLN A 43 -16.71 5.06 12.24
N ALA A 44 -16.82 3.74 12.32
CA ALA A 44 -16.51 2.78 11.25
C ALA A 44 -17.76 2.30 10.47
N ASP A 45 -18.97 2.43 11.03
CA ASP A 45 -20.22 2.06 10.35
C ASP A 45 -20.64 3.12 9.31
N PRO A 46 -20.89 2.78 8.03
CA PRO A 46 -21.42 3.70 7.01
C PRO A 46 -22.72 4.45 7.38
N LYS A 47 -23.48 3.97 8.37
CA LYS A 47 -24.70 4.62 8.89
C LYS A 47 -24.40 5.59 10.05
N GLY A 48 -23.17 5.61 10.53
CA GLY A 48 -22.73 6.39 11.66
C GLY A 48 -22.54 7.87 11.32
N HIS A 49 -22.85 8.73 12.29
CA HIS A 49 -22.84 10.19 12.09
C HIS A 49 -21.43 10.79 11.94
N GLU A 50 -20.38 10.07 12.34
CA GLU A 50 -18.98 10.48 12.16
C GLU A 50 -18.27 9.73 11.02
N TYR A 51 -18.96 8.81 10.33
CA TYR A 51 -18.35 7.93 9.34
C TYR A 51 -17.57 8.69 8.26
N GLU A 52 -18.15 9.70 7.62
CA GLU A 52 -17.46 10.45 6.55
C GLU A 52 -16.17 11.12 7.03
N LYS A 53 -16.14 11.58 8.28
CA LYS A 53 -14.93 12.17 8.88
C LYS A 53 -13.85 11.10 9.05
N PHE A 54 -14.20 9.94 9.61
CA PHE A 54 -13.22 8.86 9.85
C PHE A 54 -12.82 8.13 8.58
N ARG A 55 -13.71 8.08 7.59
CA ARG A 55 -13.44 7.60 6.23
C ARG A 55 -12.35 8.43 5.55
N ARG A 56 -12.41 9.75 5.72
CA ARG A 56 -11.35 10.65 5.30
C ARG A 56 -10.05 10.42 6.06
N LEU A 57 -10.11 10.28 7.39
CA LEU A 57 -8.92 10.01 8.21
C LEU A 57 -8.26 8.67 7.85
N MET A 58 -9.05 7.62 7.57
CA MET A 58 -8.57 6.35 7.04
C MET A 58 -7.78 6.56 5.74
N THR A 59 -8.32 7.35 4.82
CA THR A 59 -7.63 7.66 3.55
C THR A 59 -6.33 8.44 3.77
N GLU A 60 -6.32 9.38 4.72
CA GLU A 60 -5.12 10.14 5.09
C GLU A 60 -4.04 9.26 5.74
N GLU A 61 -4.41 8.31 6.61
CA GLU A 61 -3.49 7.36 7.23
C GLU A 61 -2.93 6.35 6.22
N VAL A 62 -3.78 5.87 5.29
CA VAL A 62 -3.34 5.06 4.16
C VAL A 62 -2.38 5.84 3.26
N ASN A 63 -2.65 7.12 2.97
CA ASN A 63 -1.72 7.98 2.24
C ASN A 63 -0.38 8.17 2.96
N ALA A 64 -0.37 8.22 4.29
CA ALA A 64 0.88 8.25 5.06
C ALA A 64 1.67 6.93 4.90
N ALA A 65 1.00 5.78 4.93
CA ALA A 65 1.63 4.48 4.66
C ALA A 65 2.16 4.37 3.22
N ILE A 66 1.41 4.89 2.24
CA ILE A 66 1.83 4.98 0.83
C ILE A 66 3.09 5.83 0.69
N ALA A 67 3.10 7.02 1.29
CA ALA A 67 4.27 7.91 1.27
C ALA A 67 5.50 7.20 1.86
N GLY A 68 5.35 6.56 3.02
CA GLY A 68 6.41 5.78 3.64
C GLY A 68 6.92 4.63 2.76
N ALA A 69 6.03 3.93 2.05
CA ALA A 69 6.41 2.88 1.11
C ALA A 69 7.26 3.43 -0.04
N TYR A 70 6.84 4.52 -0.68
CA TYR A 70 7.61 5.16 -1.76
C TYR A 70 8.95 5.74 -1.28
N ASP A 71 8.98 6.34 -0.09
CA ASP A 71 10.22 6.85 0.52
C ASP A 71 11.20 5.71 0.85
N ALA A 72 10.68 4.52 1.18
CA ALA A 72 11.45 3.29 1.36
C ALA A 72 11.88 2.62 0.03
N GLY A 73 11.51 3.19 -1.12
CA GLY A 73 11.94 2.72 -2.44
C GLY A 73 10.93 1.81 -3.16
N ALA A 74 9.68 1.70 -2.68
CA ALA A 74 8.62 1.04 -3.44
C ALA A 74 8.49 1.66 -4.84
N THR A 75 8.27 0.83 -5.84
CA THR A 75 7.99 1.25 -7.21
C THR A 75 6.52 1.07 -7.57
N GLU A 76 5.81 0.19 -6.86
CA GLU A 76 4.41 -0.11 -7.08
C GLU A 76 3.72 -0.29 -5.72
N VAL A 77 2.52 0.28 -5.57
CA VAL A 77 1.69 0.14 -4.37
C VAL A 77 0.28 -0.22 -4.79
N LEU A 78 -0.25 -1.33 -4.25
CA LEU A 78 -1.65 -1.70 -4.34
C LEU A 78 -2.28 -1.52 -2.97
N VAL A 79 -3.36 -0.76 -2.91
CA VAL A 79 -4.20 -0.60 -1.72
C VAL A 79 -5.43 -1.47 -1.88
N ASN A 80 -5.80 -2.20 -0.85
CA ASN A 80 -7.09 -2.85 -0.73
C ASN A 80 -7.91 -2.19 0.37
N ASP A 81 -9.13 -1.79 0.01
CA ASP A 81 -10.13 -1.33 0.96
C ASP A 81 -10.79 -2.55 1.60
N GLY A 82 -10.29 -2.96 2.77
CA GLY A 82 -10.67 -4.20 3.43
C GLY A 82 -11.85 -4.06 4.41
N HIS A 83 -12.23 -2.83 4.77
CA HIS A 83 -13.27 -2.60 5.76
C HIS A 83 -14.68 -2.75 5.17
N GLY A 84 -15.57 -3.44 5.88
CA GLY A 84 -17.00 -3.49 5.56
C GLY A 84 -17.31 -3.88 4.10
N ASP A 85 -17.86 -2.93 3.34
CA ASP A 85 -18.27 -3.12 1.94
C ASP A 85 -17.22 -2.66 0.91
N SER A 86 -15.99 -2.37 1.34
CA SER A 86 -14.87 -1.91 0.50
C SER A 86 -15.12 -0.58 -0.23
N GLN A 87 -15.95 0.30 0.35
CA GLN A 87 -16.28 1.61 -0.24
C GLN A 87 -15.81 2.81 0.60
N ASN A 88 -14.84 2.62 1.48
CA ASN A 88 -14.37 3.59 2.46
C ASN A 88 -13.29 4.52 1.90
N ILE A 89 -12.31 4.04 1.13
CA ILE A 89 -11.24 4.91 0.62
C ILE A 89 -11.81 6.01 -0.30
N ASP A 90 -11.46 7.26 0.00
CA ASP A 90 -11.82 8.41 -0.82
C ASP A 90 -10.92 8.48 -2.07
N LEU A 91 -11.53 8.26 -3.24
CA LEU A 91 -10.86 8.25 -4.54
C LEU A 91 -10.25 9.61 -4.91
N GLU A 92 -10.81 10.71 -4.41
CA GLU A 92 -10.32 12.06 -4.73
C GLU A 92 -9.10 12.43 -3.90
N LEU A 93 -8.95 11.82 -2.72
CA LEU A 93 -7.86 12.06 -1.78
C LEU A 93 -6.72 11.04 -1.88
N LEU A 94 -6.99 9.82 -2.33
CA LEU A 94 -5.97 8.77 -2.42
C LEU A 94 -4.82 9.16 -3.36
N ASP A 95 -3.59 8.81 -2.98
CA ASP A 95 -2.39 9.05 -3.79
C ASP A 95 -2.52 8.37 -5.17
N LYS A 96 -2.48 9.21 -6.21
CA LYS A 96 -2.68 8.82 -7.62
C LYS A 96 -1.60 7.89 -8.18
N ARG A 97 -0.47 7.71 -7.49
CA ARG A 97 0.58 6.76 -7.88
C ARG A 97 0.18 5.31 -7.61
N THR A 98 -0.83 5.10 -6.76
CA THR A 98 -1.29 3.78 -6.34
C THR A 98 -2.39 3.21 -7.22
N ARG A 99 -2.64 1.91 -7.07
CA ARG A 99 -3.86 1.26 -7.54
C ARG A 99 -4.71 0.88 -6.33
N LEU A 100 -6.02 0.84 -6.51
CA LEU A 100 -6.98 0.54 -5.45
C LEU A 100 -7.87 -0.65 -5.84
N VAL A 101 -8.03 -1.58 -4.92
CA VAL A 101 -9.06 -2.62 -4.94
C VAL A 101 -10.24 -2.13 -4.11
N ARG A 102 -11.40 -1.97 -4.77
CA ARG A 102 -12.70 -1.69 -4.16
C ARG A 102 -13.69 -2.75 -4.63
N ALA A 103 -13.60 -3.93 -4.05
CA ALA A 103 -14.41 -5.06 -4.46
C ALA A 103 -14.85 -5.84 -3.23
N TYR A 104 -16.17 -5.85 -2.99
CA TYR A 104 -16.78 -6.67 -1.96
C TYR A 104 -17.94 -7.50 -2.53
N PRO A 105 -17.99 -8.81 -2.25
CA PRO A 105 -16.92 -9.62 -1.67
C PRO A 105 -15.85 -9.96 -2.72
N GLY A 106 -14.59 -9.67 -2.42
CA GLY A 106 -13.44 -10.16 -3.19
C GLY A 106 -13.09 -11.63 -2.84
N PRO A 107 -12.49 -12.42 -3.74
CA PRO A 107 -12.13 -13.82 -3.49
C PRO A 107 -11.27 -14.05 -2.23
N LEU A 108 -10.42 -13.08 -1.87
CA LEU A 108 -9.58 -13.12 -0.67
C LEU A 108 -9.97 -12.08 0.39
N LEU A 109 -11.19 -11.53 0.31
CA LEU A 109 -11.73 -10.56 1.28
C LEU A 109 -10.76 -9.38 1.52
N MET A 110 -10.32 -9.18 2.76
CA MET A 110 -9.37 -8.11 3.15
C MET A 110 -7.98 -8.26 2.50
N MET A 111 -7.71 -9.37 1.81
CA MET A 111 -6.45 -9.62 1.12
C MET A 111 -6.63 -9.73 -0.40
N ASP A 112 -7.73 -9.21 -0.96
CA ASP A 112 -7.98 -9.33 -2.41
C ASP A 112 -6.93 -8.59 -3.27
N GLY A 113 -6.58 -9.21 -4.40
CA GLY A 113 -5.53 -8.74 -5.31
C GLY A 113 -4.08 -9.00 -4.87
N ILE A 114 -3.83 -9.63 -3.71
CA ILE A 114 -2.47 -10.05 -3.34
C ILE A 114 -2.04 -11.32 -4.10
N ASP A 115 -0.76 -11.42 -4.43
CA ASP A 115 -0.15 -12.58 -5.07
C ASP A 115 1.35 -12.70 -4.67
N PRO A 116 2.07 -13.77 -5.07
CA PRO A 116 3.48 -13.95 -4.73
C PRO A 116 4.46 -12.91 -5.33
N SER A 117 4.00 -11.96 -6.15
CA SER A 117 4.85 -10.89 -6.70
C SER A 117 5.03 -9.69 -5.77
N PHE A 118 4.32 -9.64 -4.64
CA PHE A 118 4.49 -8.59 -3.64
C PHE A 118 5.66 -8.90 -2.71
N ASP A 119 6.48 -7.88 -2.44
CA ASP A 119 7.66 -8.00 -1.58
C ASP A 119 7.33 -7.74 -0.10
N ALA A 120 6.27 -6.97 0.16
CA ALA A 120 5.84 -6.61 1.50
C ALA A 120 4.34 -6.37 1.58
N VAL A 121 3.81 -6.54 2.78
CA VAL A 121 2.45 -6.18 3.14
C VAL A 121 2.45 -5.25 4.36
N VAL A 122 1.59 -4.24 4.31
CA VAL A 122 1.32 -3.33 5.43
C VAL A 122 -0.16 -3.42 5.78
N PHE A 123 -0.46 -3.59 7.06
CA PHE A 123 -1.82 -3.58 7.60
C PHE A 123 -2.04 -2.24 8.31
N VAL A 124 -3.02 -1.47 7.83
CA VAL A 124 -3.34 -0.13 8.34
C VAL A 124 -4.74 -0.15 8.93
N GLY A 125 -4.91 0.45 10.11
CA GLY A 125 -6.22 0.54 10.76
C GLY A 125 -6.80 -0.78 11.26
N TYR A 126 -5.99 -1.83 11.39
CA TYR A 126 -6.42 -3.14 11.90
C TYR A 126 -6.67 -3.11 13.41
N HIS A 127 -7.54 -4.01 13.87
CA HIS A 127 -7.88 -4.18 15.29
C HIS A 127 -7.51 -5.57 15.82
N ALA A 128 -7.61 -5.76 17.14
CA ALA A 128 -7.41 -7.06 17.77
C ALA A 128 -8.51 -8.05 17.34
N GLY A 129 -8.15 -9.34 17.23
CA GLY A 129 -9.13 -10.39 16.99
C GLY A 129 -10.09 -10.54 18.18
N GLU A 130 -11.33 -10.94 17.88
CA GLU A 130 -12.34 -11.29 18.89
C GLU A 130 -12.13 -12.67 19.49
#